data_AF-A0A2X1BAF5-F1
#
_entry.id   AF-A0A2X1BAF5-F1
#
_cell.length_a   1.000
_cell.length_b   1.000
_cell.length_c   1.000
_cell.angle_alpha   90.00
_cell.angle_beta   90.00
_cell.angle_gamma   90.00
#
_symmetry.space_group_name_H-M   'P 1'
#
loop_
_entity.id
_entity.type
_entity.pdbx_description
1 polymer ?
#
loop_
_entity_poly.entity_id
_entity_poly.type
_entity_poly.pdbx_seq_one_letter_code
_entity_poly.pdbx_strand_id
1 'polypeptide(L)'
;MTRNKIDLWLRAMNPLKLPRGMAEAQRSARAMVIGLVIALIVGLIPTWWMFTSGWFEKAMSAEYAKMGLSADQLAMQQEMMKVMWPFAIASGAIFSVLFYGVVAVVQWRMMTRAIPIIMLALIAYSVVANLGMRLLGTMPSPDLPLWINLTTWPALIVSGVIYVASLQGAMLLHRLKQEA
;
A
#
# COMPACT_ATOMS: atom_id res chain seq x y z
N MET A 1 20.75 -23.18 22.47
CA MET A 1 20.16 -23.27 21.13
C MET A 1 19.81 -21.87 20.62
N THR A 2 20.68 -21.29 19.80
CA THR A 2 20.43 -20.02 19.09
C THR A 2 19.40 -20.27 18.01
N ARG A 3 18.10 -20.02 18.27
CA ARG A 3 17.14 -19.85 17.17
C ARG A 3 17.72 -18.81 16.21
N ASN A 4 17.77 -19.12 14.93
CA ASN A 4 18.30 -18.20 13.94
C ASN A 4 17.48 -16.90 14.01
N LYS A 5 18.15 -15.73 13.99
CA LYS A 5 17.45 -14.42 14.14
C LYS A 5 16.33 -14.27 13.10
N ILE A 6 16.52 -14.87 11.93
CA ILE A 6 15.53 -14.91 10.84
C ILE A 6 14.27 -15.66 11.26
N ASP A 7 14.38 -16.84 11.89
CA ASP A 7 13.22 -17.64 12.32
C ASP A 7 12.34 -16.89 13.31
N LEU A 8 12.96 -16.05 14.15
CA LEU A 8 12.25 -15.21 15.11
C LEU A 8 11.40 -14.14 14.41
N TRP A 9 11.88 -13.57 13.31
CA TRP A 9 11.14 -12.60 12.50
C TRP A 9 10.08 -13.27 11.64
N LEU A 10 10.40 -14.41 11.01
CA LEU A 10 9.42 -15.21 10.27
C LEU A 10 8.27 -15.66 11.16
N ARG A 11 8.55 -16.08 12.39
CA ARG A 11 7.51 -16.40 13.37
C ARG A 11 6.70 -15.17 13.75
N ALA A 12 7.34 -14.02 13.96
CA ALA A 12 6.67 -12.78 14.34
C ALA A 12 5.74 -12.23 13.24
N MET A 13 6.02 -12.55 11.97
CA MET A 13 5.21 -12.21 10.80
C MET A 13 4.11 -13.24 10.50
N ASN A 14 4.06 -14.37 11.20
CA ASN A 14 3.09 -15.42 10.94
C ASN A 14 1.81 -15.20 11.76
N PRO A 15 0.67 -14.81 11.14
CA PRO A 15 -0.57 -14.52 11.87
C PRO A 15 -1.24 -15.76 12.46
N LEU A 16 -0.78 -16.96 12.10
CA LEU A 16 -1.28 -18.23 12.66
C LEU A 16 -0.52 -18.62 13.94
N LYS A 17 0.56 -17.92 14.28
CA LYS A 17 1.37 -18.18 15.49
C LYS A 17 1.28 -17.00 16.43
N LEU A 18 0.29 -17.03 17.32
CA LEU A 18 0.09 -15.97 18.31
C LEU A 18 1.35 -15.78 19.20
N PRO A 19 1.72 -14.52 19.49
CA PRO A 19 2.84 -14.22 20.38
C PRO A 19 2.52 -14.67 21.81
N ARG A 20 3.53 -15.19 22.53
CA ARG A 20 3.34 -15.80 23.86
C ARG A 20 3.83 -14.98 25.05
N GLY A 21 4.37 -13.78 24.80
CA GLY A 21 4.91 -12.92 25.85
C GLY A 21 5.44 -11.60 25.31
N MET A 22 5.93 -10.74 26.21
CA MET A 22 6.28 -9.34 25.90
C MET A 22 7.25 -9.21 24.71
N ALA A 23 8.34 -9.98 24.70
CA ALA A 23 9.35 -9.90 23.64
C ALA A 23 8.83 -10.37 22.27
N GLU A 24 8.02 -11.44 22.22
CA GLU A 24 7.39 -11.90 20.97
C GLU A 24 6.34 -10.90 20.48
N ALA A 25 5.57 -10.32 21.40
CA ALA A 25 4.54 -9.34 21.10
C ALA A 25 5.14 -8.03 20.54
N GLN A 26 6.23 -7.53 21.13
CA GLN A 26 7.00 -6.38 20.61
C GLN A 26 7.55 -6.65 19.22
N ARG A 27 8.17 -7.82 19.00
CA ARG A 27 8.71 -8.18 17.68
C ARG A 27 7.60 -8.27 16.64
N SER A 28 6.49 -8.90 16.99
CA SER A 28 5.33 -9.03 16.10
C SER A 28 4.74 -7.67 15.75
N ALA A 29 4.52 -6.78 16.74
CA ALA A 29 4.03 -5.43 16.48
C ALA A 29 4.99 -4.57 15.63
N ARG A 30 6.30 -4.81 15.72
CA ARG A 30 7.30 -4.15 14.88
C ARG A 30 7.42 -4.75 13.48
N ALA A 31 6.96 -5.98 13.28
CA ALA A 31 7.07 -6.67 12.00
C ALA A 31 6.31 -5.93 10.87
N MET A 32 5.28 -5.15 11.21
CA MET A 32 4.60 -4.26 10.26
C MET A 32 5.53 -3.35 9.47
N VAL A 33 6.67 -2.92 10.03
CA VAL A 33 7.64 -2.11 9.29
C VAL A 33 8.13 -2.82 8.04
N ILE A 34 8.30 -4.15 8.09
CA ILE A 34 8.68 -4.95 6.92
C ILE A 34 7.57 -4.90 5.86
N GLY A 35 6.31 -5.06 6.27
CA GLY A 35 5.15 -4.95 5.36
C GLY A 35 5.03 -3.55 4.73
N LEU A 36 5.27 -2.49 5.51
CA LEU A 36 5.26 -1.11 5.02
C LEU A 36 6.34 -0.87 3.97
N VAL A 37 7.55 -1.40 4.19
CA VAL A 37 8.66 -1.30 3.24
C VAL A 37 8.34 -2.06 1.95
N ILE A 38 7.80 -3.28 2.04
CA ILE A 38 7.37 -4.06 0.87
C ILE A 38 6.31 -3.28 0.08
N ALA A 39 5.27 -2.79 0.76
CA ALA A 39 4.21 -2.02 0.13
C ALA A 39 4.71 -0.75 -0.56
N LEU A 40 5.64 -0.01 0.08
CA LEU A 40 6.24 1.18 -0.51
C LEU A 40 7.06 0.84 -1.76
N ILE A 41 8.02 -0.07 -1.65
CA ILE A 41 8.92 -0.42 -2.77
C ILE A 41 8.10 -0.90 -3.98
N VAL A 42 7.15 -1.81 -3.74
CA VAL A 42 6.33 -2.35 -4.82
C VAL A 42 5.33 -1.32 -5.35
N GLY A 43 4.80 -0.43 -4.50
CA GLY A 43 3.93 0.67 -4.93
C GLY A 43 4.63 1.74 -5.76
N LEU A 44 5.95 1.89 -5.62
CA LEU A 44 6.75 2.79 -6.45
C LEU A 44 6.96 2.26 -7.87
N ILE A 45 6.89 0.95 -8.09
CA ILE A 45 7.05 0.33 -9.42
C ILE A 45 5.99 0.84 -10.43
N PRO A 46 4.66 0.71 -10.18
CA PRO A 46 3.66 1.24 -11.10
C PRO A 46 3.76 2.76 -11.22
N THR A 47 4.10 3.46 -10.13
CA THR A 47 4.26 4.92 -10.12
C THR A 47 5.35 5.36 -11.10
N TRP A 48 6.52 4.74 -11.02
CA TRP A 48 7.64 4.98 -11.94
C TRP A 48 7.27 4.62 -13.38
N TRP A 49 6.65 3.45 -13.59
CA TRP A 49 6.25 3.03 -14.93
C TRP A 49 5.21 3.96 -15.56
N MET A 50 4.20 4.40 -14.81
CA MET A 50 3.19 5.36 -15.29
C MET A 50 3.83 6.69 -15.67
N PHE A 51 4.86 7.11 -14.94
CA PHE A 51 5.63 8.32 -15.24
C PHE A 51 6.39 8.22 -16.57
N THR A 52 6.93 7.05 -16.91
CA THR A 52 7.80 6.89 -18.10
C THR A 52 7.11 6.32 -19.35
N SER A 53 5.90 5.76 -19.23
CA SER A 53 5.29 4.95 -20.30
C SER A 53 4.30 5.68 -21.23
N GLY A 54 3.91 6.91 -20.91
CA GLY A 54 2.82 7.61 -21.62
C GLY A 54 1.45 6.94 -21.47
N TRP A 55 1.31 5.93 -20.60
CA TRP A 55 0.04 5.22 -20.37
C TRP A 55 -1.06 6.18 -19.92
N PHE A 56 -0.72 7.14 -19.08
CA PHE A 56 -1.70 8.07 -18.54
C PHE A 56 -2.28 9.02 -19.58
N GLU A 57 -1.45 9.52 -20.51
CA GLU A 57 -1.92 10.34 -21.63
C GLU A 57 -2.95 9.57 -22.46
N LYS A 58 -2.67 8.29 -22.73
CA LYS A 58 -3.61 7.39 -23.41
C LYS A 58 -4.89 7.20 -22.58
N ALA A 59 -4.76 6.97 -21.28
CA ALA A 59 -5.90 6.76 -20.40
C ALA A 59 -6.83 7.97 -20.34
N MET A 60 -6.26 9.16 -20.18
CA MET A 60 -7.01 10.41 -20.16
C MET A 60 -7.62 10.73 -21.53
N SER A 61 -6.92 10.46 -22.63
CA SER A 61 -7.48 10.69 -23.98
C SER A 61 -8.74 9.85 -24.22
N ALA A 62 -8.76 8.60 -23.76
CA ALA A 62 -9.92 7.73 -23.84
C ALA A 62 -11.09 8.24 -22.99
N GLU A 63 -10.79 8.88 -21.85
CA GLU A 63 -11.80 9.45 -20.97
C GLU A 63 -12.36 10.78 -21.53
N TYR A 64 -11.51 11.65 -22.06
CA TYR A 64 -11.95 12.88 -22.73
C TYR A 64 -12.82 12.62 -23.95
N ALA A 65 -12.56 11.54 -24.69
CA ALA A 65 -13.40 11.14 -25.81
C ALA A 65 -14.84 10.80 -25.36
N LYS A 66 -15.03 10.30 -24.14
CA LYS A 66 -16.37 10.01 -23.58
C LYS A 66 -17.09 11.26 -23.08
N MET A 67 -16.36 12.34 -22.80
CA MET A 67 -16.92 13.57 -22.23
C MET A 67 -17.58 14.49 -23.26
N GLY A 68 -17.44 14.21 -24.56
CA GLY A 68 -18.08 15.01 -25.62
C GLY A 68 -17.55 16.46 -25.72
N LEU A 69 -16.28 16.68 -25.36
CA LEU A 69 -15.65 18.01 -25.36
C LEU A 69 -15.50 18.57 -26.78
N SER A 70 -15.57 19.89 -26.93
CA SER A 70 -15.18 20.57 -28.17
C SER A 70 -13.67 20.46 -28.43
N ALA A 71 -13.23 20.69 -29.66
CA ALA A 71 -11.81 20.62 -30.02
C ALA A 71 -10.94 21.57 -29.17
N ASP A 72 -11.41 22.79 -28.93
CA ASP A 72 -10.70 23.77 -28.11
C ASP A 72 -10.63 23.35 -26.63
N GLN A 73 -11.71 22.77 -26.11
CA GLN A 73 -11.75 22.25 -24.73
C GLN A 73 -10.82 21.06 -24.56
N LEU A 74 -10.76 20.16 -25.54
CA LEU A 74 -9.86 19.02 -25.54
C LEU A 74 -8.39 19.47 -25.57
N ALA A 75 -8.05 20.42 -26.44
CA ALA A 75 -6.69 20.97 -26.54
C ALA A 75 -6.27 21.62 -25.21
N MET A 76 -7.15 22.42 -24.60
CA MET A 76 -6.87 23.05 -23.30
C MET A 76 -6.67 22.02 -22.18
N GLN A 77 -7.50 20.98 -22.12
CA GLN A 77 -7.36 19.88 -21.15
C GLN A 77 -6.04 19.13 -21.33
N GLN A 78 -5.66 18.79 -22.56
CA GLN A 78 -4.42 18.08 -22.85
C GLN A 78 -3.19 18.90 -22.44
N GLU A 79 -3.15 20.19 -22.75
CA GLU A 79 -2.05 21.08 -22.35
C GLU A 79 -1.95 21.22 -20.82
N MET A 80 -3.09 21.37 -20.13
CA MET A 80 -3.11 21.43 -18.68
C MET A 80 -2.57 20.13 -18.05
N MET A 81 -2.95 18.97 -18.60
CA MET A 81 -2.51 17.68 -18.08
C MET A 81 -1.02 17.42 -18.26
N LYS A 82 -0.39 17.92 -19.34
CA LYS A 82 1.07 17.81 -19.54
C LYS A 82 1.87 18.41 -18.39
N VAL A 83 1.35 19.49 -17.78
CA VAL A 83 2.00 20.18 -16.66
C VAL A 83 1.59 19.57 -15.32
N MET A 84 0.30 19.32 -15.13
CA MET A 84 -0.23 18.84 -13.85
C MET A 84 0.16 17.39 -13.53
N TRP A 85 0.24 16.52 -14.55
CA TRP A 85 0.41 15.09 -14.32
C TRP A 85 1.80 14.69 -13.81
N PRO A 86 2.92 15.16 -14.39
CA PRO A 86 4.24 14.88 -13.85
C PRO A 86 4.36 15.35 -12.40
N PHE A 87 3.78 16.52 -12.10
CA PHE A 87 3.72 17.05 -10.74
C PHE A 87 2.90 16.15 -9.81
N ALA A 88 1.71 15.72 -10.23
CA ALA A 88 0.85 14.83 -9.45
C ALA A 88 1.52 13.48 -9.14
N ILE A 89 2.17 12.85 -10.13
CA ILE A 89 2.92 11.61 -9.91
C ILE A 89 4.09 11.84 -8.94
N ALA A 90 4.92 12.85 -9.20
CA ALA A 90 6.11 13.12 -8.39
C ALA A 90 5.74 13.47 -6.95
N SER A 91 4.76 14.35 -6.76
CA SER A 91 4.25 14.71 -5.43
C SER A 91 3.62 13.52 -4.72
N GLY A 92 2.86 12.67 -5.44
CA GLY A 92 2.32 11.42 -4.91
C GLY A 92 3.41 10.44 -4.45
N ALA A 93 4.50 10.30 -5.22
CA ALA A 93 5.63 9.45 -4.86
C ALA A 93 6.36 9.98 -3.61
N ILE A 94 6.65 11.29 -3.56
CA ILE A 94 7.28 11.95 -2.41
C ILE A 94 6.41 11.79 -1.17
N PHE A 95 5.11 12.10 -1.28
CA PHE A 95 4.14 11.93 -0.21
C PHE A 95 4.10 10.49 0.28
N SER A 96 4.10 9.51 -0.62
CA SER A 96 4.10 8.08 -0.25
C SER A 96 5.34 7.70 0.55
N VAL A 97 6.54 8.13 0.12
CA VAL A 97 7.79 7.88 0.86
C VAL A 97 7.74 8.49 2.26
N LEU A 98 7.31 9.75 2.37
CA LEU A 98 7.19 10.45 3.65
C LEU A 98 6.15 9.78 4.55
N PHE A 99 4.96 9.47 4.02
CA PHE A 99 3.88 8.84 4.76
C PHE A 99 4.28 7.47 5.29
N TYR A 100 4.75 6.56 4.42
CA TYR A 100 5.17 5.23 4.84
C TYR A 100 6.38 5.28 5.77
N GLY A 101 7.32 6.21 5.57
CA GLY A 101 8.46 6.43 6.45
C GLY A 101 8.05 6.86 7.86
N VAL A 102 7.18 7.86 7.97
CA VAL A 102 6.65 8.34 9.26
C VAL A 102 5.88 7.23 9.97
N VAL A 103 4.96 6.57 9.26
CA VAL A 103 4.16 5.47 9.81
C VAL A 103 5.05 4.33 10.29
N ALA A 104 6.10 3.98 9.54
CA ALA A 104 7.07 2.96 9.94
C ALA A 104 7.83 3.34 11.22
N VAL A 105 8.31 4.59 11.32
CA VAL A 105 9.01 5.10 12.51
C VAL A 105 8.08 5.09 13.73
N VAL A 106 6.86 5.59 13.58
CA VAL A 106 5.86 5.61 14.66
C VAL A 106 5.52 4.18 15.08
N GLN A 107 5.29 3.27 14.14
CA GLN A 107 4.97 1.88 14.47
C GLN A 107 6.13 1.16 15.18
N TRP A 108 7.36 1.43 14.76
CA TRP A 108 8.56 0.86 15.38
C TRP A 108 8.71 1.28 16.86
N ARG A 109 8.48 2.57 17.13
CA ARG A 109 8.65 3.17 18.46
C ARG A 109 7.46 2.90 19.38
N MET A 110 6.25 3.12 18.89
CA MET A 110 5.03 3.13 19.70
C MET A 110 4.32 1.78 19.72
N MET A 111 4.48 0.95 18.69
CA MET A 111 3.87 -0.39 18.57
C MET A 111 2.34 -0.37 18.81
N THR A 112 1.67 0.64 18.24
CA THR A 112 0.24 0.85 18.45
C THR A 112 -0.60 -0.17 17.67
N ARG A 113 -1.84 -0.40 18.12
CA ARG A 113 -2.84 -1.19 17.39
C ARG A 113 -3.54 -0.41 16.28
N ALA A 114 -3.58 0.92 16.38
CA ALA A 114 -4.33 1.77 15.46
C ALA A 114 -3.75 1.73 14.04
N ILE A 115 -2.43 1.83 13.89
CA ILE A 115 -1.77 1.82 12.59
C ILE A 115 -2.04 0.51 11.81
N PRO A 116 -1.84 -0.70 12.37
CA PRO A 116 -2.21 -1.94 11.71
C PRO A 116 -3.69 -1.99 11.29
N ILE A 117 -4.61 -1.53 12.14
CA ILE A 117 -6.06 -1.50 11.83
C ILE A 117 -6.34 -0.61 10.63
N ILE A 118 -5.80 0.62 10.63
CA ILE A 118 -5.99 1.57 9.54
C ILE A 118 -5.43 1.00 8.23
N MET A 119 -4.21 0.45 8.26
CA MET A 119 -3.60 -0.11 7.05
C MET A 119 -4.36 -1.33 6.52
N LEU A 120 -4.89 -2.19 7.39
CA LEU A 120 -5.76 -3.30 6.98
C LEU A 120 -7.08 -2.80 6.39
N ALA A 121 -7.68 -1.75 6.95
CA ALA A 121 -8.88 -1.14 6.40
C ALA A 121 -8.63 -0.53 5.02
N LEU A 122 -7.48 0.11 4.80
CA LEU A 122 -7.07 0.61 3.48
C LEU A 122 -6.88 -0.53 2.46
N ILE A 123 -6.29 -1.66 2.87
CA ILE A 123 -6.20 -2.85 2.00
C ILE A 123 -7.60 -3.36 1.65
N ALA A 124 -8.49 -3.51 2.64
CA ALA A 124 -9.85 -3.97 2.41
C ALA A 124 -10.61 -3.04 1.46
N TYR A 125 -10.54 -1.73 1.68
CA TYR A 125 -11.09 -0.72 0.79
C TYR A 125 -10.52 -0.85 -0.64
N SER A 126 -9.20 -0.97 -0.78
CA SER A 126 -8.55 -1.11 -2.09
C SER A 126 -9.05 -2.33 -2.86
N VAL A 127 -9.23 -3.46 -2.17
CA VAL A 127 -9.74 -4.71 -2.78
C VAL A 127 -11.19 -4.52 -3.23
N VAL A 128 -12.05 -3.98 -2.35
CA VAL A 128 -13.47 -3.74 -2.64
C VAL A 128 -13.63 -2.73 -3.78
N ALA A 129 -12.87 -1.64 -3.77
CA ALA A 129 -12.88 -0.64 -4.83
C ALA A 129 -12.44 -1.22 -6.18
N ASN A 130 -11.36 -2.00 -6.21
CA ASN A 130 -10.91 -2.66 -7.44
C ASN A 130 -11.96 -3.64 -7.99
N LEU A 131 -12.58 -4.45 -7.12
CA LEU A 131 -13.65 -5.35 -7.53
C LEU A 131 -14.88 -4.57 -8.04
N GLY A 132 -15.27 -3.51 -7.34
CA GLY A 132 -16.37 -2.64 -7.73
C GLY A 132 -16.16 -2.03 -9.12
N MET A 133 -14.97 -1.47 -9.38
CA MET A 133 -14.65 -0.90 -10.70
C MET A 133 -14.69 -1.94 -11.82
N ARG A 134 -14.22 -3.16 -11.56
CA ARG A 134 -14.27 -4.26 -12.54
C ARG A 134 -15.71 -4.71 -12.82
N LEU A 135 -16.52 -4.87 -11.78
CA LEU A 135 -17.92 -5.31 -11.91
C LEU A 135 -18.78 -4.25 -12.61
N LEU A 136 -18.51 -2.97 -12.35
CA LEU A 136 -19.24 -1.85 -12.96
C LEU A 136 -18.67 -1.45 -14.34
N GLY A 137 -17.58 -2.07 -14.79
CA GLY A 137 -16.94 -1.73 -16.07
C GLY A 137 -16.35 -0.32 -16.11
N THR A 138 -16.01 0.26 -14.95
CA THR A 138 -15.48 1.62 -14.82
C THR A 138 -13.95 1.66 -14.66
N MET A 139 -13.27 0.55 -14.94
CA MET A 139 -11.80 0.50 -14.92
C MET A 139 -11.22 1.50 -15.94
N PRO A 140 -10.16 2.24 -15.58
CA PRO A 140 -9.46 3.10 -16.52
C PRO A 140 -8.95 2.29 -17.73
N SER A 141 -9.26 2.75 -18.94
CA SER A 141 -8.75 2.17 -20.18
C SER A 141 -7.67 3.09 -20.75
N PRO A 142 -6.50 2.59 -21.19
CA PRO A 142 -6.15 1.17 -21.28
C PRO A 142 -5.85 0.54 -19.91
N ASP A 143 -6.10 -0.75 -19.74
CA ASP A 143 -5.78 -1.45 -18.49
C ASP A 143 -4.28 -1.38 -18.14
N LEU A 144 -3.95 -1.52 -16.85
CA LEU A 144 -2.56 -1.68 -16.42
C LEU A 144 -1.99 -3.00 -16.96
N PRO A 145 -0.73 -3.02 -17.43
CA PRO A 145 -0.05 -4.23 -17.87
C PRO A 145 -0.13 -5.36 -16.84
N LEU A 146 -0.28 -6.59 -17.32
CA LEU A 146 -0.40 -7.77 -16.46
C LEU A 146 0.77 -7.90 -15.47
N TRP A 147 2.00 -7.60 -15.89
CA TRP A 147 3.17 -7.71 -15.01
C TRP A 147 3.10 -6.74 -13.81
N ILE A 148 2.48 -5.56 -13.95
CA ILE A 148 2.26 -4.65 -12.82
C ILE A 148 1.31 -5.30 -11.83
N ASN A 149 0.19 -5.83 -12.31
CA ASN A 149 -0.77 -6.52 -11.45
C ASN A 149 -0.13 -7.74 -10.75
N LEU A 150 0.72 -8.50 -11.45
CA LEU A 150 1.43 -9.65 -10.88
C LEU A 150 2.51 -9.28 -9.85
N THR A 151 2.92 -8.01 -9.78
CA THR A 151 3.84 -7.54 -8.74
C THR A 151 3.10 -6.94 -7.55
N THR A 152 2.08 -6.11 -7.80
CA THR A 152 1.37 -5.34 -6.76
C THR A 152 0.44 -6.21 -5.92
N TRP A 153 -0.32 -7.13 -6.53
CA TRP A 153 -1.27 -7.97 -5.80
C TRP A 153 -0.60 -8.93 -4.81
N PRO A 154 0.46 -9.68 -5.18
CA PRO A 154 1.16 -10.53 -4.22
C PRO A 154 1.78 -9.71 -3.07
N ALA A 155 2.36 -8.55 -3.36
CA ALA A 155 2.94 -7.68 -2.34
C ALA A 155 1.89 -7.14 -1.36
N LEU A 156 0.70 -6.80 -1.86
CA LEU A 156 -0.46 -6.40 -1.04
C LEU A 156 -0.86 -7.54 -0.08
N ILE A 157 -0.94 -8.77 -0.59
CA ILE A 157 -1.30 -9.96 0.21
C ILE A 157 -0.25 -10.21 1.29
N VAL A 158 1.03 -10.23 0.93
CA VAL A 158 2.14 -10.44 1.87
C VAL A 158 2.14 -9.35 2.95
N SER A 159 1.97 -8.09 2.57
CA SER A 159 1.91 -6.96 3.51
C SER A 159 0.70 -7.08 4.43
N GLY A 160 -0.47 -7.44 3.90
CA GLY A 160 -1.69 -7.67 4.68
C GLY A 160 -1.52 -8.76 5.73
N VAL A 161 -0.92 -9.90 5.36
CA VAL A 161 -0.59 -11.00 6.30
C VAL A 161 0.31 -10.50 7.44
N ILE A 162 1.33 -9.71 7.13
CA ILE A 162 2.24 -9.13 8.12
C ILE A 162 1.48 -8.14 9.03
N TYR A 163 0.56 -7.34 8.49
CA TYR A 163 -0.23 -6.38 9.27
C TYR A 163 -1.18 -7.09 10.25
N VAL A 164 -1.77 -8.22 9.86
CA VAL A 164 -2.57 -9.05 10.78
C VAL A 164 -1.71 -9.56 11.93
N ALA A 165 -0.53 -10.11 11.64
CA ALA A 165 0.39 -10.57 12.69
C ALA A 165 0.78 -9.42 13.63
N SER A 166 1.13 -8.26 13.06
CA SER A 166 1.44 -7.06 13.84
C SER A 166 0.29 -6.59 14.72
N LEU A 167 -0.96 -6.66 14.24
CA LEU A 167 -2.13 -6.32 15.03
C LEU A 167 -2.27 -7.26 16.23
N GLN A 168 -2.11 -8.57 16.03
CA GLN A 168 -2.14 -9.55 17.12
C GLN A 168 -1.06 -9.23 18.18
N GLY A 169 0.16 -8.91 17.75
CA GLY A 169 1.23 -8.45 18.63
C GLY A 169 0.87 -7.19 19.41
N ALA A 170 0.37 -6.16 18.74
CA ALA A 170 0.00 -4.88 19.36
C ALA A 170 -1.16 -5.04 20.36
N MET A 171 -2.15 -5.87 20.06
CA MET A 171 -3.26 -6.16 20.99
C MET A 171 -2.77 -6.86 22.25
N LEU A 172 -1.87 -7.85 22.12
CA LEU A 172 -1.30 -8.53 23.28
C LEU A 172 -0.46 -7.57 24.13
N LEU A 173 0.38 -6.72 23.51
CA LEU A 173 1.15 -5.71 24.22
C LEU A 173 0.27 -4.76 25.02
N HIS A 174 -0.88 -4.38 24.46
CA HIS A 174 -1.81 -3.51 25.15
C HIS A 174 -2.38 -4.19 26.41
N ARG A 175 -2.78 -5.46 26.32
CA ARG A 175 -3.26 -6.24 27.47
C ARG A 175 -2.19 -6.40 28.54
N LEU A 176 -0.98 -6.84 28.14
CA LEU A 176 0.13 -7.03 29.07
C LEU A 176 0.55 -5.74 29.80
N LYS A 177 0.36 -4.57 29.19
CA LYS A 177 0.61 -3.26 29.82
C LYS A 177 -0.52 -2.79 30.74
N GLN A 178 -1.72 -3.35 30.60
CA GLN A 178 -2.86 -3.05 31.47
C GLN A 178 -2.89 -3.96 32.70
N GLU A 179 -2.31 -5.16 32.60
CA GLU A 179 -2.22 -6.15 33.68
C GLU A 179 -0.98 -5.96 34.58
N ALA A 180 -0.04 -5.08 34.20
CA ALA A 180 1.18 -4.75 34.94
C ALA A 180 1.02 -3.44 35.71
#